data_AF-A0A7V3JAJ7-F1
#
_entry.id   AF-A0A7V3JAJ7-F1
#
_cell.length_a   1.000
_cell.length_b   1.000
_cell.length_c   1.000
_cell.angle_alpha   90.00
_cell.angle_beta   90.00
_cell.angle_gamma   90.00
#
_symmetry.space_group_name_H-M   'P 1'
#
loop_
_entity.id
_entity.type
_entity.pdbx_description
1 polymer ?
#
loop_
_entity_poly.entity_id
_entity_poly.type
_entity_poly.pdbx_seq_one_letter_code
_entity_poly.pdbx_strand_id
1 'polypeptide(L)'
;MRTITNPANNSTLSSSVVRNELQTLENEVADPTNGHDHDGTDSKQVAVENLIGSAWSSWTPTIYKHDNVTPVTPTNLSAYYLKIGKLVIGKFFADGLANTANAYFWVTLPVTAKRAMNIGTGTGYNGSNYYSSYLGISSGNLTRMFIGIYDGTNGAIGNWGTSGNSIDIFFIYEAA
;
A
#
# COMPACT_ATOMS: atom_id res chain seq x y z
N MET A 1 22.32 28.63 25.03
CA MET A 1 21.59 29.73 24.38
C MET A 1 22.62 30.76 23.92
N ARG A 2 22.94 30.82 22.62
CA ARG A 2 23.94 31.76 22.11
C ARG A 2 23.19 32.93 21.47
N THR A 3 23.35 34.11 22.03
CA THR A 3 22.73 35.34 21.53
C THR A 3 23.49 35.80 20.29
N ILE A 4 22.79 35.95 19.17
CA ILE A 4 23.33 36.55 17.96
C ILE A 4 23.12 38.06 18.07
N THR A 5 24.21 38.82 18.14
CA THR A 5 24.16 40.27 18.07
C THR A 5 24.25 40.69 16.61
N ASN A 6 23.26 41.45 16.13
CA ASN A 6 23.22 41.96 14.76
C ASN A 6 24.45 42.87 14.51
N PRO A 7 25.25 42.67 13.44
CA PRO A 7 26.36 43.56 13.17
C PRO A 7 25.85 44.95 12.78
N ALA A 8 26.49 45.98 13.34
CA ALA A 8 26.22 47.36 13.02
C ALA A 8 26.55 47.64 11.55
N ASN A 9 25.66 48.37 10.88
CA ASN A 9 25.79 48.83 9.50
C ASN A 9 27.01 49.78 9.37
N ASN A 10 28.22 49.26 9.14
CA ASN A 10 29.39 50.11 8.87
C ASN A 10 30.22 49.57 7.69
N SER A 11 30.33 50.42 6.66
CA SER A 11 30.55 50.10 5.25
C SER A 11 32.03 49.98 4.84
N THR A 12 32.85 49.20 5.56
CA THR A 12 34.29 49.09 5.27
C THR A 12 34.89 47.69 5.39
N LEU A 13 34.08 46.64 5.28
CA LEU A 13 34.62 45.29 5.07
C LEU A 13 35.12 45.19 3.63
N SER A 14 36.42 44.94 3.45
CA SER A 14 36.98 44.75 2.10
C SER A 14 36.32 43.56 1.43
N SER A 15 36.17 43.61 0.11
CA SER A 15 35.52 42.54 -0.65
C SER A 15 36.16 41.15 -0.44
N SER A 16 37.41 41.08 0.03
CA SER A 16 38.05 39.81 0.42
C SER A 16 37.55 39.25 1.75
N VAL A 17 37.20 40.10 2.73
CA VAL A 17 36.64 39.64 4.01
C VAL A 17 35.23 39.10 3.82
N VAL A 18 34.40 39.82 3.06
CA VAL A 18 33.05 39.35 2.71
C VAL A 18 33.09 38.06 1.89
N ARG A 19 34.04 37.94 0.93
CA ARG A 19 34.22 36.69 0.18
C ARG A 19 34.70 35.53 1.06
N ASN A 20 35.60 35.77 2.02
CA ASN A 20 36.09 34.72 2.93
C ASN A 20 35.01 34.27 3.92
N GLU A 21 34.18 35.17 4.42
CA GLU A 21 33.04 34.83 5.28
C GLU A 21 31.93 34.10 4.49
N LEU A 22 31.65 34.54 3.25
CA LEU A 22 30.72 33.85 2.35
C LEU A 22 31.22 32.43 2.02
N GLN A 23 32.52 32.28 1.78
CA GLN A 23 33.15 31.00 1.46
C GLN A 23 33.26 30.08 2.69
N THR A 24 33.34 30.64 3.90
CA THR A 24 33.28 29.88 5.16
C THR A 24 31.86 29.40 5.43
N LEU A 25 30.83 30.21 5.13
CA LEU A 25 29.42 29.82 5.20
C LEU A 25 29.04 28.78 4.14
N GLU A 26 29.57 28.90 2.93
CA GLU A 26 29.42 27.87 1.88
C GLU A 26 30.07 26.54 2.29
N ASN A 27 31.21 26.59 3.01
CA ASN A 27 31.88 25.40 3.53
C ASN A 27 31.22 24.81 4.79
N GLU A 28 30.56 25.62 5.63
CA GLU A 28 29.75 25.14 6.77
C GLU A 28 28.41 24.52 6.29
N VAL A 29 27.82 25.04 5.21
CA VAL A 29 26.66 24.42 4.55
C VAL A 29 27.05 23.14 3.81
N ALA A 30 28.33 23.02 3.41
CA ALA A 30 28.90 21.85 2.77
C ALA A 30 29.68 20.92 3.73
N ASP A 31 29.40 20.96 5.04
CA ASP A 31 29.95 19.98 5.99
C ASP A 31 29.26 18.61 5.77
N PRO A 32 29.96 17.59 5.22
CA PRO A 32 29.39 16.27 4.99
C PRO A 32 29.12 15.51 6.29
N THR A 33 29.50 16.03 7.45
CA THR A 33 29.40 15.31 8.72
C THR A 33 28.14 15.64 9.54
N ASN A 34 27.31 16.61 9.12
CA ASN A 34 26.03 16.90 9.79
C ASN A 34 24.91 17.36 8.83
N GLY A 35 24.38 16.42 8.04
CA GLY A 35 22.91 16.25 7.99
C GLY A 35 22.07 17.14 7.07
N HIS A 36 22.52 17.46 5.85
CA HIS A 36 21.58 17.67 4.75
C HIS A 36 22.09 17.05 3.43
N ASP A 37 21.25 16.16 2.93
CA ASP A 37 21.46 15.26 1.81
C ASP A 37 21.45 16.04 0.49
N HIS A 38 22.61 16.19 -0.15
CA HIS A 38 22.76 17.02 -1.35
C HIS A 38 23.59 16.35 -2.47
N ASP A 39 23.77 15.03 -2.40
CA ASP A 39 24.37 14.27 -3.53
C ASP A 39 23.35 13.95 -4.63
N GLY A 40 22.09 14.34 -4.45
CA GLY A 40 21.04 14.25 -5.45
C GLY A 40 20.73 12.84 -5.94
N THR A 41 21.32 11.81 -5.32
CA THR A 41 21.29 10.44 -5.82
C THR A 41 20.84 9.46 -4.73
N ASP A 42 21.22 9.68 -3.47
CA ASP A 42 20.97 8.70 -2.40
C ASP A 42 19.86 9.11 -1.42
N SER A 43 19.48 10.39 -1.36
CA SER A 43 18.40 10.90 -0.48
C SER A 43 17.00 10.37 -0.79
N LYS A 44 16.80 9.85 -2.01
CA LYS A 44 15.52 9.30 -2.46
C LYS A 44 15.53 7.78 -2.61
N GLN A 45 16.70 7.15 -2.57
CA GLN A 45 16.83 5.69 -2.69
C GLN A 45 16.63 4.97 -1.35
N VAL A 46 16.94 5.62 -0.22
CA VAL A 46 16.72 5.07 1.14
C VAL A 46 15.24 4.91 1.51
N ALA A 47 14.31 5.49 0.71
CA ALA A 47 12.87 5.32 0.92
C ALA A 47 12.29 4.04 0.30
N VAL A 48 12.94 3.46 -0.72
CA VAL A 48 12.39 2.29 -1.44
C VAL A 48 13.01 0.98 -0.95
N GLU A 49 14.31 0.95 -0.65
CA GLU A 49 14.96 -0.28 -0.18
C GLU A 49 14.56 -0.64 1.27
N ASN A 50 14.37 0.35 2.15
CA ASN A 50 13.74 0.14 3.47
C ASN A 50 12.25 -0.26 3.37
N LEU A 51 11.59 0.06 2.26
CA LEU A 51 10.22 -0.37 1.97
C LEU A 51 10.17 -1.85 1.62
N ILE A 52 11.15 -2.33 0.86
CA ILE A 52 11.30 -3.73 0.47
C ILE A 52 11.77 -4.58 1.66
N GLY A 53 12.54 -4.00 2.59
CA GLY A 53 12.91 -4.61 3.87
C GLY A 53 11.83 -4.59 4.95
N SER A 54 10.68 -3.95 4.71
CA SER A 54 9.59 -3.93 5.69
C SER A 54 8.93 -5.30 5.77
N ALA A 55 8.95 -5.88 6.98
CA ALA A 55 8.28 -7.15 7.27
C ALA A 55 6.77 -7.01 7.01
N TRP A 56 6.27 -7.82 6.08
CA TRP A 56 4.84 -7.96 5.89
C TRP A 56 4.20 -8.50 7.17
N SER A 57 3.13 -7.86 7.63
CA SER A 57 2.34 -8.32 8.75
C SER A 57 1.28 -9.30 8.26
N SER A 58 1.10 -10.43 8.95
CA SER A 58 -0.03 -11.30 8.69
C SER A 58 -1.33 -10.68 9.21
N TRP A 59 -2.44 -10.98 8.55
CA TRP A 59 -3.77 -10.69 9.08
C TRP A 59 -4.70 -11.88 8.84
N THR A 60 -5.73 -12.04 9.68
CA THR A 60 -6.72 -13.10 9.53
C THR A 60 -8.03 -12.50 9.00
N PRO A 61 -8.28 -12.52 7.68
CA PRO A 61 -9.53 -11.98 7.16
C PRO A 61 -10.71 -12.86 7.52
N THR A 62 -11.85 -12.23 7.79
CA THR A 62 -13.15 -12.91 7.70
C THR A 62 -13.70 -12.73 6.29
N ILE A 63 -14.08 -13.84 5.67
CA ILE A 63 -14.72 -13.87 4.35
C ILE A 63 -16.21 -14.03 4.58
N TYR A 64 -17.03 -13.22 3.91
CA TYR A 64 -18.49 -13.30 3.97
C TYR A 64 -19.05 -13.60 2.59
N LYS A 65 -20.18 -14.31 2.56
CA LYS A 65 -20.98 -14.48 1.34
C LYS A 65 -21.48 -13.14 0.81
N HIS A 66 -22.05 -13.16 -0.39
CA HIS A 66 -22.68 -12.00 -1.04
C HIS A 66 -23.65 -11.20 -0.14
N ASP A 67 -24.27 -11.84 0.85
CA ASP A 67 -25.15 -11.24 1.86
C ASP A 67 -24.44 -10.32 2.88
N ASN A 68 -23.10 -10.31 2.89
CA ASN A 68 -22.26 -9.52 3.79
C ASN A 68 -22.47 -9.82 5.29
N VAL A 69 -23.05 -10.98 5.62
CA VAL A 69 -23.40 -11.39 6.99
C VAL A 69 -22.87 -12.78 7.28
N THR A 70 -23.05 -13.72 6.37
CA THR A 70 -22.72 -15.14 6.59
C THR A 70 -21.23 -15.38 6.35
N PRO A 71 -20.44 -15.79 7.36
CA PRO A 71 -19.02 -16.09 7.19
C PRO A 71 -18.81 -17.37 6.38
N VAL A 72 -17.67 -17.46 5.71
CA VAL A 72 -17.22 -18.60 4.92
C VAL A 72 -15.82 -18.98 5.39
N THR A 73 -15.62 -20.27 5.65
CA THR A 73 -14.31 -20.81 6.02
C THR A 73 -13.64 -21.38 4.78
N PRO A 74 -12.54 -20.79 4.29
CA PRO A 74 -11.72 -21.38 3.24
C PRO A 74 -10.98 -22.62 3.74
N THR A 75 -10.51 -23.46 2.82
CA THR A 75 -9.66 -24.62 3.17
C THR A 75 -8.23 -24.15 3.48
N ASN A 76 -7.66 -23.34 2.60
CA ASN A 76 -6.39 -22.66 2.80
C ASN A 76 -6.59 -21.15 2.74
N LEU A 77 -5.92 -20.43 3.65
CA LEU A 77 -5.99 -18.98 3.75
C LEU A 77 -4.61 -18.44 4.08
N SER A 78 -4.16 -17.45 3.31
CA SER A 78 -2.98 -16.65 3.66
C SER A 78 -3.21 -15.20 3.29
N ALA A 79 -2.80 -14.29 4.17
CA ALA A 79 -3.02 -12.87 3.97
C ALA A 79 -1.95 -12.04 4.67
N TYR A 80 -1.34 -11.12 3.92
CA TYR A 80 -0.17 -10.35 4.35
C TYR A 80 -0.24 -8.91 3.87
N TYR A 81 -0.05 -7.94 4.76
CA TYR A 81 -0.11 -6.52 4.44
C TYR A 81 1.15 -5.77 4.87
N LEU A 82 1.39 -4.66 4.19
CA LEU A 82 2.36 -3.64 4.52
C LEU A 82 1.64 -2.31 4.67
N LYS A 83 1.91 -1.57 5.76
CA LYS A 83 1.37 -0.23 5.99
C LYS A 83 2.50 0.79 6.08
N ILE A 84 2.46 1.81 5.24
CA ILE A 84 3.43 2.90 5.17
C ILE A 84 2.68 4.21 5.33
N GLY A 85 2.69 4.77 6.55
CA GLY A 85 1.84 5.91 6.88
C GLY A 85 0.36 5.59 6.65
N LYS A 86 -0.27 6.25 5.67
CA LYS A 86 -1.67 6.00 5.26
C LYS A 86 -1.80 5.01 4.10
N LEU A 87 -0.73 4.65 3.42
CA LEU A 87 -0.79 3.68 2.34
C LEU A 87 -0.81 2.26 2.92
N VAL A 88 -1.72 1.42 2.44
CA VAL A 88 -1.76 -0.01 2.73
C VAL A 88 -1.63 -0.79 1.44
N ILE A 89 -0.74 -1.76 1.42
CA ILE A 89 -0.55 -2.74 0.36
C ILE A 89 -0.87 -4.11 0.96
N GLY A 90 -1.65 -4.93 0.29
CA GLY A 90 -2.02 -6.25 0.79
C GLY A 90 -2.04 -7.32 -0.28
N LYS A 91 -1.72 -8.54 0.16
CA LYS A 91 -1.86 -9.77 -0.61
C LYS A 91 -2.80 -10.71 0.12
N PHE A 92 -3.73 -11.32 -0.61
CA PHE A 92 -4.71 -12.25 -0.06
C PHE A 92 -4.84 -13.46 -0.99
N PHE A 93 -4.72 -14.65 -0.41
CA PHE A 93 -5.00 -15.91 -1.08
C PHE A 93 -6.01 -16.72 -0.27
N ALA A 94 -7.00 -17.28 -0.94
CA ALA A 94 -7.93 -18.23 -0.36
C ALA A 94 -8.31 -19.31 -1.36
N ASP A 95 -8.48 -20.55 -0.90
CA ASP A 95 -9.06 -21.63 -1.68
C ASP A 95 -10.15 -22.37 -0.90
N GLY A 96 -10.83 -23.29 -1.58
CA GLY A 96 -11.84 -24.12 -0.94
C GLY A 96 -13.00 -23.30 -0.36
N LEU A 97 -13.33 -22.18 -1.01
CA LEU A 97 -14.41 -21.26 -0.64
C LEU A 97 -15.80 -21.84 -0.94
N ALA A 98 -16.06 -23.06 -0.46
CA ALA A 98 -17.31 -23.76 -0.69
C ALA A 98 -18.51 -22.92 -0.23
N ASN A 99 -19.64 -23.02 -0.95
CA ASN A 99 -20.89 -22.34 -0.64
C ASN A 99 -20.87 -20.80 -0.84
N THR A 100 -19.96 -20.28 -1.65
CA THR A 100 -19.96 -18.90 -2.18
C THR A 100 -20.60 -18.81 -3.57
N ALA A 101 -21.69 -19.54 -3.82
CA ALA A 101 -22.42 -19.64 -5.09
C ALA A 101 -23.00 -18.31 -5.59
N ASN A 102 -22.16 -17.34 -5.94
CA ASN A 102 -22.48 -15.99 -6.34
C ASN A 102 -21.29 -15.34 -7.06
N ALA A 103 -21.57 -14.27 -7.80
CA ALA A 103 -20.55 -13.53 -8.55
C ALA A 103 -19.67 -12.61 -7.69
N TYR A 104 -19.90 -12.54 -6.37
CA TYR A 104 -19.08 -11.72 -5.48
C TYR A 104 -19.14 -12.19 -4.03
N PHE A 105 -18.16 -11.74 -3.26
CA PHE A 105 -18.09 -11.96 -1.81
C PHE A 105 -17.34 -10.79 -1.13
N TRP A 106 -17.34 -10.79 0.20
CA TRP A 106 -16.71 -9.74 1.00
C TRP A 106 -15.56 -10.28 1.84
N VAL A 107 -14.54 -9.46 2.06
CA VAL A 107 -13.36 -9.80 2.87
C VAL A 107 -13.04 -8.62 3.79
N THR A 108 -12.79 -8.87 5.07
CA THR A 108 -12.36 -7.80 5.99
C THR A 108 -10.99 -7.27 5.62
N LEU A 109 -10.83 -5.96 5.65
CA LEU A 109 -9.55 -5.29 5.45
C LEU A 109 -8.66 -5.41 6.70
N PRO A 110 -7.32 -5.45 6.54
CA PRO A 110 -6.40 -5.42 7.67
C PRO A 110 -6.44 -4.09 8.44
N VAL A 111 -6.84 -3.01 7.76
CA VAL A 111 -6.97 -1.66 8.30
C VAL A 111 -8.22 -1.01 7.70
N THR A 112 -8.90 -0.15 8.45
CA THR A 112 -10.03 0.62 7.92
C THR A 112 -9.55 1.55 6.80
N ALA A 113 -10.15 1.43 5.62
CA ALA A 113 -9.96 2.32 4.50
C ALA A 113 -10.59 3.69 4.76
N LYS A 114 -10.01 4.74 4.19
CA LYS A 114 -10.50 6.12 4.28
C LYS A 114 -11.78 6.36 3.47
N ARG A 115 -11.93 5.65 2.35
CA ARG A 115 -13.07 5.75 1.43
C ARG A 115 -13.26 4.45 0.65
N ALA A 116 -14.44 4.29 0.05
CA ALA A 116 -14.66 3.30 -0.99
C ALA A 116 -13.83 3.65 -2.23
N MET A 117 -13.04 2.71 -2.75
CA MET A 117 -12.20 2.88 -3.93
C MET A 117 -11.97 1.54 -4.61
N ASN A 118 -11.63 1.54 -5.91
CA ASN A 118 -11.10 0.35 -6.57
C ASN A 118 -9.69 0.12 -6.05
N ILE A 119 -9.48 -1.00 -5.38
CA ILE A 119 -8.26 -1.23 -4.60
C ILE A 119 -7.33 -2.25 -5.24
N GLY A 120 -7.69 -2.91 -6.34
CA GLY A 120 -6.74 -3.81 -6.97
C GLY A 120 -7.30 -4.66 -8.09
N THR A 121 -6.47 -5.61 -8.49
CA THR A 121 -6.78 -6.67 -9.43
C THR A 121 -6.34 -7.99 -8.82
N GLY A 122 -6.94 -9.09 -9.26
CA GLY A 122 -6.43 -10.40 -8.92
C GLY A 122 -6.91 -11.42 -9.92
N THR A 123 -6.50 -12.65 -9.67
CA THR A 123 -6.82 -13.80 -10.51
C THR A 123 -7.66 -14.76 -9.70
N GLY A 124 -8.81 -15.13 -10.25
CA GLY A 124 -9.62 -16.24 -9.78
C GLY A 124 -9.33 -17.49 -10.61
N TYR A 125 -9.31 -18.65 -9.96
CA TYR A 125 -9.24 -19.96 -10.60
C TYR A 125 -10.48 -20.76 -10.25
N ASN A 126 -11.15 -21.32 -11.26
CA ASN A 126 -12.28 -22.23 -11.07
C ASN A 126 -11.92 -23.65 -11.50
N GLY A 127 -12.12 -24.63 -10.61
CA GLY A 127 -11.69 -26.01 -10.83
C GLY A 127 -12.34 -26.73 -12.01
N SER A 128 -13.44 -26.22 -12.58
CA SER A 128 -14.13 -26.84 -13.72
C SER A 128 -13.84 -26.19 -15.07
N ASN A 129 -13.31 -24.96 -15.10
CA ASN A 129 -12.94 -24.25 -16.33
C ASN A 129 -11.89 -23.19 -15.98
N TYR A 130 -10.73 -23.23 -16.64
CA TYR A 130 -9.66 -22.23 -16.49
C TYR A 130 -10.09 -20.86 -17.01
N TYR A 131 -10.97 -20.17 -16.29
CA TYR A 131 -11.27 -18.77 -16.55
C TYR A 131 -10.34 -17.92 -15.71
N SER A 132 -9.47 -17.15 -16.35
CA SER A 132 -8.85 -15.99 -15.71
C SER A 132 -9.95 -14.93 -15.56
N SER A 133 -10.71 -15.01 -14.47
CA SER A 133 -11.74 -14.01 -14.21
C SER A 133 -11.05 -12.70 -13.81
N TYR A 134 -11.38 -11.62 -14.50
CA TYR A 134 -11.02 -10.29 -14.02
C TYR A 134 -11.74 -10.06 -12.69
N LEU A 135 -10.96 -9.84 -11.63
CA LEU A 135 -11.52 -9.50 -10.32
C LEU A 135 -11.70 -8.00 -10.23
N GLY A 136 -12.95 -7.57 -10.14
CA GLY A 136 -13.29 -6.20 -9.78
C GLY A 136 -13.21 -6.05 -8.27
N ILE A 137 -12.20 -5.35 -7.77
CA ILE A 137 -11.95 -5.24 -6.34
C ILE A 137 -12.17 -3.81 -5.89
N SER A 138 -13.13 -3.61 -4.98
CA SER A 138 -13.38 -2.31 -4.38
C SER A 138 -13.49 -2.41 -2.86
N SER A 139 -13.15 -1.37 -2.10
CA SER A 139 -13.52 -1.28 -0.69
C SER A 139 -15.01 -0.94 -0.59
N GLY A 140 -15.89 -1.94 -0.79
CA GLY A 140 -17.33 -1.68 -0.81
C GLY A 140 -17.88 -1.14 0.51
N ASN A 141 -17.15 -1.27 1.63
CA ASN A 141 -17.31 -0.49 2.86
C ASN A 141 -15.93 -0.18 3.48
N LEU A 142 -15.84 0.79 4.39
CA LEU A 142 -14.56 1.24 4.96
C LEU A 142 -13.76 0.11 5.66
N THR A 143 -14.40 -0.96 6.10
CA THR A 143 -13.74 -2.08 6.79
C THR A 143 -13.67 -3.36 5.96
N ARG A 144 -14.23 -3.36 4.74
CA ARG A 144 -14.39 -4.57 3.92
C ARG A 144 -14.14 -4.29 2.44
N MET A 145 -13.42 -5.22 1.84
CA MET A 145 -13.24 -5.34 0.40
C MET A 145 -14.38 -6.17 -0.20
N PHE A 146 -14.97 -5.67 -1.27
CA PHE A 146 -15.81 -6.39 -2.22
C PHE A 146 -14.93 -6.98 -3.31
N ILE A 147 -15.12 -8.27 -3.60
CA ILE A 147 -14.44 -8.95 -4.71
C ILE A 147 -15.52 -9.47 -5.64
N GLY A 148 -15.67 -8.81 -6.79
CA GLY A 148 -16.52 -9.24 -7.88
C GLY A 148 -15.74 -10.12 -8.86
N ILE A 149 -16.40 -11.15 -9.37
CA ILE A 149 -15.81 -12.22 -10.17
C ILE A 149 -16.55 -12.29 -11.51
N TYR A 150 -15.86 -11.92 -12.58
CA TYR A 150 -16.44 -11.78 -13.92
C TYR A 150 -15.77 -12.73 -14.92
N ASP A 151 -16.56 -13.40 -15.76
CA ASP A 151 -16.09 -14.13 -16.94
C ASP A 151 -16.06 -13.13 -18.11
N GLY A 152 -14.91 -13.09 -18.80
CA GLY A 152 -14.70 -12.21 -19.96
C GLY A 152 -15.66 -12.46 -21.12
N THR A 153 -16.38 -13.59 -21.13
CA THR A 153 -17.26 -13.99 -22.24
C THR A 153 -18.73 -13.68 -22.00
N ASN A 154 -19.23 -13.76 -20.76
CA ASN A 154 -20.67 -13.74 -20.45
C ASN A 154 -21.07 -12.83 -19.27
N GLY A 155 -20.16 -12.05 -18.70
CA GLY A 155 -20.43 -11.23 -17.53
C GLY A 155 -20.24 -11.97 -16.21
N ALA A 156 -20.98 -11.59 -15.17
CA ALA A 156 -20.74 -12.03 -13.79
C ALA A 156 -20.86 -13.57 -13.63
N ILE A 157 -19.91 -14.23 -12.97
CA ILE A 157 -19.92 -15.71 -12.84
C ILE A 157 -20.88 -16.12 -11.74
N GLY A 158 -22.03 -16.71 -12.10
CA GLY A 158 -23.01 -17.21 -11.14
C GLY A 158 -22.55 -18.43 -10.30
N ASN A 159 -21.52 -19.15 -10.72
CA ASN A 159 -21.08 -20.43 -10.13
C ASN A 159 -19.64 -20.39 -9.57
N TRP A 160 -19.35 -19.43 -8.70
CA TRP A 160 -18.17 -19.51 -7.81
C TRP A 160 -18.48 -20.28 -6.53
N GLY A 161 -17.51 -20.89 -5.86
CA GLY A 161 -17.74 -21.63 -4.60
C GLY A 161 -18.15 -23.11 -4.72
N THR A 162 -17.91 -23.74 -5.87
CA THR A 162 -17.70 -25.20 -5.97
C THR A 162 -16.30 -25.58 -5.44
N SER A 163 -16.08 -26.86 -5.13
CA SER A 163 -14.78 -27.36 -4.67
C SER A 163 -13.68 -27.11 -5.72
N GLY A 164 -12.49 -26.69 -5.28
CA GLY A 164 -11.33 -26.47 -6.17
C GLY A 164 -11.18 -25.03 -6.70
N ASN A 165 -11.99 -24.08 -6.22
CA ASN A 165 -11.83 -22.67 -6.56
C ASN A 165 -10.79 -22.00 -5.65
N SER A 166 -9.93 -21.16 -6.22
CA SER A 166 -8.95 -20.38 -5.48
C SER A 166 -8.84 -18.96 -6.02
N ILE A 167 -8.38 -18.05 -5.17
CA ILE A 167 -8.20 -16.64 -5.50
C ILE A 167 -6.84 -16.17 -5.00
N ASP A 168 -6.13 -15.41 -5.82
CA ASP A 168 -4.94 -14.66 -5.43
C ASP A 168 -5.14 -13.19 -5.80
N ILE A 169 -5.02 -12.32 -4.81
CA ILE A 169 -5.35 -10.91 -4.91
C ILE A 169 -4.20 -10.07 -4.40
N PHE A 170 -3.92 -9.01 -5.16
CA PHE A 170 -3.10 -7.89 -4.72
C PHE A 170 -3.93 -6.61 -4.68
N PHE A 171 -3.82 -5.84 -3.60
CA PHE A 171 -4.55 -4.59 -3.43
C PHE A 171 -3.74 -3.49 -2.76
N ILE A 172 -4.11 -2.25 -3.03
CA ILE A 172 -3.55 -1.02 -2.48
C ILE A 172 -4.69 -0.07 -2.11
N TYR A 173 -4.65 0.53 -0.92
CA TYR A 173 -5.62 1.56 -0.52
C TYR A 173 -5.07 2.58 0.48
N GLU A 174 -5.81 3.67 0.66
CA GLU A 174 -5.53 4.68 1.70
C GLU A 174 -6.31 4.32 2.98
N ALA A 175 -5.62 4.14 4.11
CA ALA A 175 -6.22 3.96 5.43
C ALA A 175 -6.80 5.26 5.99
N ALA A 176 -7.83 5.12 6.83
CA ALA A 176 -8.45 6.22 7.58
C ALA A 176 -7.46 6.89 8.56
#